data_AF-A0A1W2BUX7-F1
#
_entry.id   AF-A0A1W2BUX7-F1
#
_cell.length_a   1.000
_cell.length_b   1.000
_cell.length_c   1.000
_cell.angle_alpha   90.00
_cell.angle_beta   90.00
_cell.angle_gamma   90.00
#
_symmetry.space_group_name_H-M   'P 1'
#
loop_
_entity.id
_entity.type
_entity.pdbx_description
1 polymer ?
#
loop_
_entity_poly.entity_id
_entity_poly.type
_entity_poly.pdbx_seq_one_letter_code
_entity_poly.pdbx_strand_id
1 'polypeptide(L)'
;MSDSVSIRKDNKDIFLPSIIIIFITAFVFAGFCLIKSVDNNLVCRITDVAGEETDPTMGRLIVCLTYFVSSLVLVTVADRRWKKDTDKLLLNWTLAVLGGTLLWTSVGECSWHFGLDVVSDEGTKMFASFPRIESIHGVPFFILGCLTFAVCFRKVSFPIASYMLAFLGNWYGHLCMIAAYPIAQAVGCRMDLAGFYKASALINALVIAAAGVYLIAGKTRRTTKYMAAICIYVALGNVLFGIVMGET
;
A
#
# COMPACT_ATOMS: atom_id res chain seq x y z
N MET A 1 -8.91 -39.03 -30.99
CA MET A 1 -8.46 -37.67 -31.34
C MET A 1 -8.08 -36.97 -30.04
N SER A 2 -6.79 -36.92 -29.74
CA SER A 2 -6.26 -36.24 -28.57
C SER A 2 -6.11 -34.77 -28.91
N ASP A 3 -7.00 -33.93 -28.39
CA ASP A 3 -6.78 -32.49 -28.42
C ASP A 3 -5.58 -32.20 -27.52
N SER A 4 -4.43 -32.04 -28.17
CA SER A 4 -3.24 -31.44 -27.60
C SER A 4 -3.60 -30.01 -27.18
N VAL A 5 -4.08 -29.87 -25.94
CA VAL A 5 -4.30 -28.58 -25.29
C VAL A 5 -2.96 -27.86 -25.33
N SER A 6 -2.88 -26.84 -26.19
CA SER A 6 -1.67 -26.09 -26.42
C SER A 6 -1.17 -25.51 -25.08
N ILE A 7 -0.01 -26.02 -24.64
CA ILE A 7 0.81 -25.40 -23.60
C ILE A 7 1.51 -24.20 -24.25
N ARG A 8 0.72 -23.28 -24.81
CA ARG A 8 1.10 -21.90 -25.10
C ARG A 8 0.20 -21.00 -24.25
N LYS A 9 0.19 -21.23 -22.93
CA LYS A 9 -0.54 -20.37 -21.99
C LYS A 9 0.37 -19.24 -21.52
N ASP A 10 0.25 -18.12 -22.22
CA ASP A 10 0.42 -16.73 -21.78
C ASP A 10 1.33 -16.46 -20.57
N ASN A 11 2.65 -16.46 -20.79
CA ASN A 11 3.59 -15.78 -19.87
C ASN A 11 3.24 -14.29 -19.68
N LYS A 12 2.51 -13.69 -20.64
CA LYS A 12 1.99 -12.32 -20.56
C LYS A 12 1.06 -12.14 -19.37
N ASP A 13 0.14 -13.08 -19.11
CA ASP A 13 -0.79 -13.00 -17.98
C ASP A 13 -0.12 -13.21 -16.61
N ILE A 14 1.12 -13.69 -16.60
CA ILE A 14 1.88 -14.00 -15.39
C ILE A 14 2.63 -12.77 -14.87
N PHE A 15 3.36 -12.07 -15.76
CA PHE A 15 4.26 -10.99 -15.35
C PHE A 15 3.76 -9.59 -15.72
N LEU A 16 2.90 -9.45 -16.74
CA LEU A 16 2.39 -8.15 -17.16
C LEU A 16 1.65 -7.41 -16.04
N PRO A 17 0.82 -8.05 -15.20
CA PRO A 17 0.16 -7.35 -14.09
C PRO A 17 1.20 -6.78 -13.10
N SER A 18 2.21 -7.56 -12.73
CA SER A 18 3.29 -7.13 -11.81
C SER A 18 4.11 -5.97 -12.38
N ILE A 19 4.37 -5.94 -13.69
CA ILE A 19 5.07 -4.81 -14.33
C ILE A 19 4.18 -3.56 -14.33
N ILE A 20 2.90 -3.71 -14.66
CA ILE A 20 1.95 -2.60 -14.72
C ILE A 20 1.80 -1.92 -13.36
N ILE A 21 1.68 -2.69 -12.27
CA ILE A 21 1.55 -2.11 -10.92
C ILE A 21 2.81 -1.36 -10.50
N ILE A 22 4.01 -1.82 -10.88
CA ILE A 22 5.27 -1.09 -10.63
C ILE A 22 5.25 0.27 -11.35
N PHE A 23 4.90 0.28 -12.65
CA PHE A 23 4.80 1.54 -13.41
C PHE A 23 3.75 2.48 -12.86
N ILE A 24 2.59 1.95 -12.44
CA ILE A 24 1.53 2.72 -11.80
C ILE A 24 2.05 3.39 -10.54
N THR A 25 2.67 2.63 -9.63
CA THR A 25 3.19 3.17 -8.39
C THR A 25 4.26 4.23 -8.66
N ALA A 26 5.19 3.98 -9.58
CA ALA A 26 6.21 4.95 -9.97
C ALA A 26 5.58 6.24 -10.51
N PHE A 27 4.54 6.15 -11.34
CA PHE A 27 3.85 7.31 -11.89
C PHE A 27 3.10 8.10 -10.82
N VAL A 28 2.45 7.41 -9.87
CA VAL A 28 1.79 8.04 -8.72
C VAL A 28 2.82 8.83 -7.91
N PHE A 29 3.96 8.23 -7.55
CA PHE A 29 4.99 8.94 -6.79
C PHE A 29 5.65 10.08 -7.56
N ALA A 30 5.88 9.91 -8.87
CA ALA A 30 6.38 11.00 -9.71
C ALA A 30 5.41 12.19 -9.73
N GLY A 31 4.11 11.91 -9.92
CA GLY A 31 3.06 12.93 -9.87
C GLY A 31 2.97 13.62 -8.50
N PHE A 32 3.08 12.85 -7.42
CA PHE A 32 3.13 13.37 -6.07
C PHE A 32 4.31 14.33 -5.88
N CYS A 33 5.52 13.91 -6.25
CA CYS A 33 6.74 14.71 -6.13
C CYS A 33 6.70 15.99 -6.97
N LEU A 34 6.00 15.99 -8.11
CA LEU A 34 5.84 17.18 -8.94
C LEU A 34 4.94 18.24 -8.31
N ILE A 35 3.91 17.82 -7.57
CA ILE A 35 2.89 18.73 -7.03
C ILE A 35 3.19 19.14 -5.59
N LYS A 36 3.86 18.28 -4.81
CA LYS A 36 4.15 18.57 -3.38
C LYS A 36 4.92 19.87 -3.16
N SER A 37 5.73 20.29 -4.13
CA SER A 37 6.60 21.46 -4.08
C SER A 37 6.05 22.69 -4.81
N VAL A 38 4.79 22.66 -5.28
CA VAL A 38 4.20 23.76 -6.06
C VAL A 38 3.86 24.95 -5.15
N ASP A 39 3.57 24.72 -3.88
CA ASP A 39 3.30 25.76 -2.89
C ASP A 39 3.91 25.39 -1.53
N ASN A 40 4.84 26.21 -1.04
CA ASN A 40 5.52 26.04 0.26
C ASN A 40 4.70 26.62 1.43
N ASN A 41 3.45 27.01 1.20
CA ASN A 41 2.56 27.44 2.26
C ASN A 41 2.26 26.27 3.22
N LEU A 42 2.71 26.41 4.47
CA LEU A 42 2.42 25.48 5.54
C LEU A 42 0.94 25.59 5.95
N VAL A 43 0.26 24.45 6.05
CA VAL A 43 -1.15 24.36 6.46
C VAL A 43 -1.28 24.12 7.97
N CYS A 44 -0.25 23.55 8.60
CA CYS A 44 -0.15 23.39 10.04
C CYS A 44 1.30 23.46 10.51
N ARG A 45 1.52 23.38 11.82
CA ARG A 45 2.85 23.43 12.43
C ARG A 45 3.70 22.20 12.01
N ILE A 46 4.99 22.44 11.74
CA ILE A 46 6.00 21.38 11.57
C ILE A 46 6.31 20.76 12.94
N THR A 47 6.34 19.43 12.99
CA THR A 47 6.69 18.63 14.17
C THR A 47 7.64 17.51 13.79
N ASP A 48 8.43 17.02 14.73
CA ASP A 48 9.18 15.78 14.55
C ASP A 48 8.29 14.59 14.88
N VAL A 49 8.21 13.65 13.94
CA VAL A 49 7.41 12.44 14.03
C VAL A 49 8.30 11.25 13.67
N ALA A 50 8.65 10.43 14.68
CA ALA A 50 9.52 9.26 14.52
C ALA A 50 10.95 9.55 14.02
N GLY A 51 11.49 10.75 14.28
CA GLY A 51 12.82 11.15 13.82
C GLY A 51 12.80 11.77 12.42
N GLU A 52 11.61 12.05 11.88
CA GLU A 52 11.41 12.75 10.61
C GLU A 52 10.58 14.01 10.83
N GLU A 53 11.00 15.12 10.25
CA GLU A 53 10.22 16.37 10.27
C GLU A 53 9.00 16.27 9.35
N THR A 54 7.85 16.72 9.83
CA THR A 54 6.65 16.83 9.00
C THR A 54 6.76 17.97 7.99
N ASP A 55 6.10 17.83 6.85
CA ASP A 55 6.09 18.82 5.77
C ASP A 55 4.65 19.05 5.27
N PRO A 56 3.80 19.71 6.09
CA PRO A 56 2.37 19.88 5.84
C PRO A 56 2.09 21.03 4.86
N THR A 57 2.56 20.92 3.62
CA THR A 57 2.31 21.95 2.60
C THR A 57 0.90 21.88 2.01
N MET A 58 0.43 23.02 1.50
CA MET A 58 -0.84 23.08 0.75
C MET A 58 -0.80 22.18 -0.49
N GLY A 59 0.34 22.13 -1.18
CA GLY A 59 0.56 21.24 -2.31
C GLY A 59 0.35 19.77 -1.95
N ARG A 60 0.93 19.32 -0.83
CA ARG A 60 0.74 17.95 -0.32
C ARG A 60 -0.73 17.66 0.00
N LEU A 61 -1.42 18.58 0.68
CA LEU A 61 -2.84 18.41 1.02
C LEU A 61 -3.72 18.26 -0.23
N ILE A 62 -3.51 19.09 -1.25
CA ILE A 62 -4.25 19.03 -2.52
C ILE A 62 -4.05 17.67 -3.20
N VAL A 63 -2.81 17.15 -3.20
CA VAL A 63 -2.53 15.82 -3.77
C VAL A 63 -3.24 14.74 -2.99
N CYS A 64 -3.17 14.76 -1.65
CA CYS A 64 -3.85 13.77 -0.81
C CYS A 64 -5.35 13.74 -1.10
N LEU A 65 -6.02 14.90 -1.16
CA LEU A 65 -7.44 14.99 -1.48
C LEU A 65 -7.76 14.50 -2.89
N THR A 66 -6.94 14.89 -3.86
CA THR A 66 -7.11 14.47 -5.26
C THR A 66 -6.98 12.96 -5.39
N TYR A 67 -5.95 12.37 -4.77
CA TYR A 67 -5.70 10.92 -4.79
C TYR A 67 -6.80 10.15 -4.10
N PHE A 68 -7.33 10.66 -2.98
CA PHE A 68 -8.49 10.07 -2.31
C PHE A 68 -9.71 10.01 -3.24
N VAL A 69 -10.07 11.13 -3.85
CA VAL A 69 -11.22 11.21 -4.76
C VAL A 69 -11.01 10.32 -6.00
N SER A 70 -9.84 10.40 -6.63
CA SER A 70 -9.49 9.56 -7.77
C SER A 70 -9.54 8.08 -7.41
N SER A 71 -9.07 7.69 -6.22
CA SER A 71 -9.14 6.33 -5.72
C SER A 71 -10.57 5.78 -5.68
N LEU A 72 -11.50 6.53 -5.08
CA LEU A 72 -12.91 6.17 -4.98
C LEU A 72 -13.58 6.08 -6.37
N VAL A 73 -13.25 6.99 -7.28
CA VAL A 73 -13.76 6.99 -8.66
C VAL A 73 -13.27 5.74 -9.41
N LEU A 74 -11.97 5.44 -9.34
CA LEU A 74 -11.36 4.33 -10.05
C LEU A 74 -11.93 2.97 -9.62
N VAL A 75 -12.06 2.75 -8.31
CA VAL A 75 -12.62 1.49 -7.79
C VAL A 75 -14.10 1.34 -8.14
N THR A 76 -14.86 2.43 -8.10
CA THR A 76 -16.28 2.43 -8.49
C THR A 76 -16.45 2.12 -9.98
N VAL A 77 -15.62 2.73 -10.84
CA VAL A 77 -15.62 2.45 -12.28
C VAL A 77 -15.22 1.01 -12.54
N ALA A 78 -14.18 0.51 -11.88
CA ALA A 78 -13.73 -0.88 -12.01
C ALA A 78 -14.82 -1.88 -11.63
N ASP A 79 -15.51 -1.68 -10.51
CA ASP A 79 -16.61 -2.54 -10.05
C ASP A 79 -17.82 -2.50 -10.99
N ARG A 80 -18.23 -1.30 -11.44
CA ARG A 80 -19.34 -1.15 -12.39
C ARG A 80 -19.03 -1.79 -13.73
N ARG A 81 -17.79 -1.67 -14.22
CA ARG A 81 -17.34 -2.33 -15.46
C ARG A 81 -17.32 -3.84 -15.29
N TRP A 82 -16.79 -4.34 -14.18
CA TRP A 82 -16.76 -5.76 -13.89
C TRP A 82 -18.15 -6.42 -13.91
N LYS A 83 -19.18 -5.72 -13.41
CA LYS A 83 -20.57 -6.18 -13.46
C LYS A 83 -21.17 -6.23 -14.87
N LYS A 84 -20.60 -5.50 -15.84
CA LYS A 84 -21.09 -5.41 -17.24
C LYS A 84 -20.26 -6.24 -18.21
N ASP A 85 -18.94 -6.27 -18.03
CA ASP A 85 -17.97 -6.85 -18.93
C ASP A 85 -16.80 -7.42 -18.11
N THR A 86 -16.84 -8.74 -17.92
CA THR A 86 -15.81 -9.50 -17.19
C THR A 86 -14.60 -9.86 -18.04
N ASP A 87 -14.67 -9.67 -19.36
CA ASP A 87 -13.63 -10.10 -20.30
C ASP A 87 -12.44 -9.14 -20.28
N LYS A 88 -12.66 -7.88 -19.89
CA LYS A 88 -11.63 -6.85 -19.70
C LYS A 88 -10.94 -6.92 -18.33
N LEU A 89 -10.52 -8.12 -17.92
CA LEU A 89 -9.97 -8.41 -16.59
C LEU A 89 -8.76 -7.52 -16.26
N LEU A 90 -7.78 -7.38 -17.16
CA LEU A 90 -6.58 -6.59 -16.93
C LEU A 90 -6.91 -5.11 -16.65
N LEU A 91 -7.77 -4.50 -17.46
CA LEU A 91 -8.14 -3.09 -17.28
C LEU A 91 -8.87 -2.88 -15.94
N ASN A 92 -9.86 -3.73 -15.64
CA ASN A 92 -10.63 -3.61 -14.40
C ASN A 92 -9.73 -3.82 -13.16
N TRP A 93 -8.80 -4.77 -13.23
CA TRP A 93 -7.79 -4.98 -12.18
C TRP A 93 -6.84 -3.79 -12.03
N THR A 94 -6.32 -3.26 -13.13
CA THR A 94 -5.42 -2.11 -13.15
C THR A 94 -6.05 -0.88 -12.49
N LEU A 95 -7.31 -0.57 -12.83
CA LEU A 95 -8.03 0.55 -12.21
C LEU A 95 -8.21 0.34 -10.69
N ALA A 96 -8.55 -0.88 -10.27
CA ALA A 96 -8.72 -1.22 -8.87
C ALA A 96 -7.41 -1.10 -8.08
N VAL A 97 -6.32 -1.63 -8.61
CA VAL A 97 -5.00 -1.58 -7.99
C VAL A 97 -4.47 -0.14 -7.91
N LEU A 98 -4.57 0.62 -9.00
CA LEU A 98 -4.23 2.06 -8.99
C LEU A 98 -5.04 2.79 -7.93
N GLY A 99 -6.34 2.52 -7.83
CA GLY A 99 -7.18 3.07 -6.77
C GLY A 99 -6.67 2.72 -5.38
N GLY A 100 -6.33 1.45 -5.13
CA GLY A 100 -5.80 1.00 -3.83
C GLY A 100 -4.48 1.67 -3.46
N THR A 101 -3.56 1.83 -4.43
CA THR A 101 -2.30 2.55 -4.24
C THR A 101 -2.54 4.03 -3.94
N LEU A 102 -3.41 4.71 -4.69
CA LEU A 102 -3.76 6.12 -4.44
C LEU A 102 -4.41 6.33 -3.07
N LEU A 103 -5.26 5.38 -2.62
CA LEU A 103 -5.83 5.43 -1.28
C LEU A 103 -4.72 5.34 -0.23
N TRP A 104 -3.80 4.39 -0.39
CA TRP A 104 -2.71 4.21 0.56
C TRP A 104 -1.83 5.47 0.62
N THR A 105 -1.40 5.99 -0.52
CA THR A 105 -0.61 7.23 -0.57
C THR A 105 -1.36 8.38 0.10
N SER A 106 -2.64 8.59 -0.23
CA SER A 106 -3.44 9.66 0.37
C SER A 106 -3.55 9.55 1.90
N VAL A 107 -3.90 8.36 2.42
CA VAL A 107 -4.09 8.15 3.86
C VAL A 107 -2.74 8.18 4.60
N GLY A 108 -1.71 7.54 4.05
CA GLY A 108 -0.36 7.51 4.61
C GLY A 108 0.20 8.93 4.76
N GLU A 109 0.21 9.68 3.66
CA GLU A 109 0.68 11.08 3.62
C GLU A 109 -0.10 12.00 4.57
N CYS A 110 -1.43 11.87 4.59
CA CYS A 110 -2.26 12.58 5.56
C CYS A 110 -1.87 12.26 7.00
N SER A 111 -1.68 10.97 7.31
CA SER A 111 -1.38 10.51 8.67
C SER A 111 0.03 10.86 9.15
N TRP A 112 0.97 11.02 8.22
CA TRP A 112 2.37 11.28 8.55
C TRP A 112 2.65 12.77 8.74
N HIS A 113 2.06 13.62 7.88
CA HIS A 113 2.46 15.02 7.82
C HIS A 113 1.49 16.00 8.48
N PHE A 114 0.22 15.62 8.71
CA PHE A 114 -0.80 16.55 9.20
C PHE A 114 -1.25 16.25 10.63
N GLY A 115 -1.79 17.29 11.28
CA GLY A 115 -2.31 17.27 12.63
C GLY A 115 -3.20 18.46 12.91
N LEU A 116 -3.65 18.58 14.16
CA LEU A 116 -4.54 19.66 14.60
C LEU A 116 -4.04 20.25 15.91
N ASP A 117 -4.15 21.58 16.04
CA ASP A 117 -4.02 22.23 17.35
C ASP A 117 -5.25 21.90 18.20
N VAL A 118 -5.01 21.31 19.36
CA VAL A 118 -6.03 20.94 20.33
C VAL A 118 -5.79 21.65 21.66
N VAL A 119 -6.86 21.93 22.39
CA VAL A 119 -6.78 22.50 23.74
C VAL A 119 -7.04 21.35 24.72
N SER A 120 -6.11 21.10 25.65
CA SER A 120 -6.30 20.11 26.71
C SER A 120 -7.43 20.53 27.65
N ASP A 121 -7.92 19.58 28.45
CA ASP A 121 -8.92 19.86 29.49
C ASP A 121 -8.42 20.87 30.53
N GLU A 122 -7.09 21.03 30.67
CA GLU A 122 -6.48 22.07 31.52
C GLU A 122 -6.30 23.43 30.81
N GLY A 123 -6.81 23.58 29.59
CA GLY A 123 -6.69 24.81 28.80
C GLY A 123 -5.36 24.98 28.06
N THR A 124 -4.50 23.95 28.05
CA THR A 124 -3.18 24.01 27.41
C THR A 124 -3.32 23.75 25.91
N LYS A 125 -2.82 24.66 25.07
CA LYS A 125 -2.74 24.44 23.62
C LYS A 125 -1.60 23.48 23.30
N MET A 126 -1.92 22.36 22.66
CA MET A 126 -0.96 21.36 22.18
C MET A 126 -1.25 20.99 20.73
N PHE A 127 -0.22 20.60 19.98
CA PHE A 127 -0.41 20.09 18.62
C PHE A 127 -0.52 18.57 18.67
N ALA A 128 -1.60 18.03 18.12
CA ALA A 128 -1.85 16.59 18.03
C ALA A 128 -1.73 16.13 16.57
N SER A 129 -0.66 15.41 16.26
CA SER A 129 -0.50 14.74 14.97
C SER A 129 -1.56 13.65 14.78
N PHE A 130 -1.98 13.40 13.53
CA PHE A 130 -2.90 12.31 13.27
C PHE A 130 -2.30 10.94 13.64
N PRO A 131 -3.14 9.94 13.95
CA PRO A 131 -2.66 8.60 14.24
C PRO A 131 -1.85 8.06 13.06
N ARG A 132 -0.56 7.82 13.31
CA ARG A 132 0.35 7.20 12.35
C ARG A 132 -0.07 5.78 12.04
N ILE A 133 -0.80 5.63 10.95
CA ILE A 133 -1.31 4.33 10.53
C ILE A 133 -0.15 3.38 10.21
N GLU A 134 1.01 3.88 9.79
CA GLU A 134 2.18 3.05 9.47
C GLU A 134 3.02 2.64 10.70
N SER A 135 2.70 3.18 11.89
CA SER A 135 3.38 2.86 13.16
C SER A 135 2.60 1.84 14.01
N ILE A 136 3.07 1.58 15.23
CA ILE A 136 2.36 0.71 16.19
C ILE A 136 0.92 1.17 16.47
N HIS A 137 0.63 2.48 16.38
CA HIS A 137 -0.74 3.01 16.53
C HIS A 137 -1.70 2.54 15.43
N GLY A 138 -1.17 2.18 14.27
CA GLY A 138 -1.96 1.70 13.15
C GLY A 138 -2.25 0.20 13.15
N VAL A 139 -1.56 -0.57 14.00
CA VAL A 139 -1.74 -2.04 14.09
C VAL A 139 -3.21 -2.43 14.32
N PRO A 140 -3.99 -1.78 15.23
CA PRO A 140 -5.40 -2.10 15.38
C PRO A 140 -6.22 -1.87 14.11
N PHE A 141 -5.97 -0.77 13.40
CA PHE A 141 -6.66 -0.44 12.15
C PHE A 141 -6.30 -1.42 11.03
N PHE A 142 -5.04 -1.84 10.95
CA PHE A 142 -4.60 -2.85 10.00
C PHE A 142 -5.25 -4.21 10.29
N ILE A 143 -5.29 -4.64 11.55
CA ILE A 143 -5.97 -5.89 11.95
C ILE A 143 -7.45 -5.83 11.57
N LEU A 144 -8.15 -4.73 11.88
CA LEU A 144 -9.54 -4.53 11.49
C LEU A 144 -9.71 -4.57 9.96
N GLY A 145 -8.79 -3.96 9.21
CA GLY A 145 -8.76 -4.01 7.74
C GLY A 145 -8.60 -5.44 7.21
N CYS A 146 -7.65 -6.21 7.74
CA CYS A 146 -7.43 -7.61 7.39
C CYS A 146 -8.63 -8.50 7.75
N LEU A 147 -9.22 -8.33 8.93
CA LEU A 147 -10.40 -9.08 9.35
C LEU A 147 -11.60 -8.75 8.45
N THR A 148 -11.81 -7.47 8.15
CA THR A 148 -12.85 -7.03 7.21
C THR A 148 -12.63 -7.64 5.84
N PHE A 149 -11.39 -7.62 5.33
CA PHE A 149 -11.04 -8.27 4.07
C PHE A 149 -11.33 -9.77 4.13
N ALA A 150 -10.87 -10.50 5.16
CA ALA A 150 -11.06 -11.94 5.28
C ALA A 150 -12.54 -12.36 5.34
N VAL A 151 -13.35 -11.63 6.14
CA VAL A 151 -14.79 -11.89 6.29
C VAL A 151 -15.56 -11.56 5.01
N CYS A 152 -15.20 -10.45 4.34
CA CYS A 152 -15.92 -9.96 3.19
C CYS A 152 -15.37 -10.49 1.85
N PHE A 153 -14.19 -11.13 1.82
CA PHE A 153 -13.50 -11.53 0.58
C PHE A 153 -14.39 -12.34 -0.36
N ARG A 154 -15.21 -13.24 0.18
CA ARG A 154 -16.14 -14.07 -0.62
C ARG A 154 -17.40 -13.32 -1.09
N LYS A 155 -17.68 -12.14 -0.53
CA LYS A 155 -18.87 -11.32 -0.78
C LYS A 155 -18.59 -10.10 -1.65
N VAL A 156 -17.33 -9.68 -1.78
CA VAL A 156 -16.94 -8.54 -2.60
C VAL A 156 -16.59 -8.97 -4.01
N SER A 157 -16.71 -8.04 -4.97
CA SER A 157 -16.28 -8.29 -6.34
C SER A 157 -14.76 -8.34 -6.44
N PHE A 158 -14.26 -8.97 -7.50
CA PHE A 158 -12.82 -9.10 -7.76
C PHE A 158 -12.06 -7.74 -7.79
N PRO A 159 -12.59 -6.67 -8.41
CA PRO A 159 -11.99 -5.34 -8.32
C PRO A 159 -11.91 -4.81 -6.88
N ILE A 160 -12.98 -4.91 -6.09
CA ILE A 160 -12.97 -4.45 -4.69
C ILE A 160 -11.93 -5.22 -3.88
N ALA A 161 -11.86 -6.54 -4.07
CA ALA A 161 -10.85 -7.36 -3.40
C ALA A 161 -9.42 -6.95 -3.78
N SER A 162 -9.18 -6.67 -5.07
CA SER A 162 -7.86 -6.24 -5.56
C SER A 162 -7.47 -4.85 -5.03
N TYR A 163 -8.43 -3.93 -4.97
CA TYR A 163 -8.28 -2.59 -4.38
C TYR A 163 -7.88 -2.67 -2.91
N MET A 164 -8.63 -3.44 -2.12
CA MET A 164 -8.33 -3.64 -0.69
C MET A 164 -6.98 -4.32 -0.48
N LEU A 165 -6.65 -5.32 -1.29
CA LEU A 165 -5.37 -6.02 -1.20
C LEU A 165 -4.19 -5.11 -1.55
N ALA A 166 -4.32 -4.23 -2.55
CA ALA A 166 -3.30 -3.25 -2.88
C ALA A 166 -3.11 -2.23 -1.75
N PHE A 167 -4.21 -1.71 -1.18
CA PHE A 167 -4.16 -0.80 -0.04
C PHE A 167 -3.49 -1.44 1.19
N LEU A 168 -3.98 -2.59 1.64
CA LEU A 168 -3.42 -3.31 2.79
C LEU A 168 -2.00 -3.81 2.52
N GLY A 169 -1.70 -4.21 1.29
CA GLY A 169 -0.38 -4.70 0.90
C GLY A 169 0.71 -3.64 1.03
N ASN A 170 0.47 -2.42 0.53
CA ASN A 170 1.42 -1.32 0.69
C ASN A 170 1.62 -0.93 2.17
N TRP A 171 0.54 -0.96 2.94
CA TRP A 171 0.57 -0.65 4.37
C TRP A 171 1.33 -1.72 5.19
N TYR A 172 1.15 -3.01 4.86
CA TYR A 172 1.81 -4.12 5.54
C TYR A 172 3.33 -3.98 5.59
N GLY A 173 3.96 -3.54 4.49
CA GLY A 173 5.40 -3.31 4.43
C GLY A 173 5.88 -2.40 5.55
N HIS A 174 5.23 -1.23 5.70
CA HIS A 174 5.57 -0.24 6.71
C HIS A 174 5.40 -0.79 8.13
N LEU A 175 4.33 -1.56 8.40
CA LEU A 175 4.12 -2.17 9.72
C LEU A 175 5.20 -3.19 10.07
N CYS A 176 5.62 -4.02 9.12
CA CYS A 176 6.67 -5.01 9.35
C CYS A 176 8.03 -4.40 9.67
N MET A 177 8.29 -3.18 9.22
CA MET A 177 9.56 -2.49 9.45
C MET A 177 9.46 -1.53 10.64
N ILE A 178 8.55 -0.56 10.57
CA ILE A 178 8.42 0.53 11.56
C ILE A 178 7.72 0.03 12.82
N ALA A 179 6.53 -0.57 12.70
CA ALA A 179 5.74 -0.94 13.88
C ALA A 179 6.32 -2.15 14.64
N ALA A 180 7.00 -3.07 13.94
CA ALA A 180 7.58 -4.26 14.54
C ALA A 180 8.88 -3.99 15.32
N TYR A 181 9.62 -2.93 15.00
CA TYR A 181 10.93 -2.67 15.61
C TYR A 181 10.87 -2.45 17.14
N PRO A 182 9.99 -1.59 17.69
CA PRO A 182 9.88 -1.42 19.14
C PRO A 182 9.52 -2.73 19.86
N ILE A 183 8.69 -3.56 19.24
CA ILE A 183 8.32 -4.88 19.77
C ILE A 183 9.52 -5.82 19.75
N ALA A 184 10.28 -5.83 18.64
CA ALA A 184 11.50 -6.63 18.50
C ALA A 184 12.55 -6.26 19.55
N GLN A 185 12.75 -4.96 19.81
CA GLN A 185 13.63 -4.49 20.87
C GLN A 185 13.15 -4.94 22.26
N ALA A 186 11.85 -4.86 22.52
CA ALA A 186 11.26 -5.29 23.79
C ALA A 186 11.44 -6.80 24.07
N VAL A 187 11.55 -7.63 23.02
CA VAL A 187 11.83 -9.08 23.15
C VAL A 187 13.32 -9.43 23.07
N GLY A 188 14.21 -8.43 23.08
CA GLY A 188 15.66 -8.62 23.17
C GLY A 188 16.42 -8.63 21.84
N CYS A 189 15.81 -8.18 20.74
CA CYS A 189 16.53 -7.97 19.48
C CYS A 189 17.62 -6.90 19.68
N ARG A 190 18.87 -7.24 19.37
CA ARG A 190 20.04 -6.35 19.49
C ARG A 190 20.45 -5.70 18.17
N MET A 191 19.64 -5.86 17.13
CA MET A 191 19.89 -5.21 15.85
C MET A 191 19.66 -3.71 15.99
N ASP A 192 20.47 -2.93 15.29
CA ASP A 192 20.20 -1.52 15.05
C ASP A 192 19.00 -1.35 14.11
N LEU A 193 18.47 -0.13 14.04
CA LEU A 193 17.26 0.18 13.28
C LEU A 193 17.44 -0.15 11.79
N ALA A 194 18.55 0.29 11.20
CA ALA A 194 18.87 0.07 9.80
C ALA A 194 19.04 -1.43 9.47
N GLY A 195 19.75 -2.18 10.31
CA GLY A 195 19.88 -3.63 10.16
C GLY A 195 18.55 -4.34 10.30
N PHE A 196 17.71 -3.92 11.24
CA PHE A 196 16.37 -4.47 11.41
C PHE A 196 15.48 -4.22 10.20
N TYR A 197 15.47 -2.99 9.65
CA TYR A 197 14.70 -2.66 8.46
C TYR A 197 15.10 -3.53 7.26
N LYS A 198 16.40 -3.69 6.99
CA LYS A 198 16.90 -4.58 5.92
C LYS A 198 16.48 -6.03 6.13
N ALA A 199 16.68 -6.56 7.33
CA ALA A 199 16.37 -7.96 7.62
C ALA A 199 14.85 -8.24 7.57
N SER A 200 14.05 -7.37 8.20
CA SER A 200 12.59 -7.48 8.18
C SER A 200 12.05 -7.38 6.76
N ALA A 201 12.51 -6.39 5.98
CA ALA A 201 12.14 -6.23 4.58
C ALA A 201 12.42 -7.51 3.77
N LEU A 202 13.64 -8.05 3.88
CA LEU A 202 14.06 -9.22 3.12
C LEU A 202 13.24 -10.46 3.50
N ILE A 203 13.07 -10.74 4.80
CA ILE A 203 12.32 -11.92 5.27
C ILE A 203 10.87 -11.83 4.79
N ASN A 204 10.22 -10.69 4.99
CA ASN A 204 8.83 -10.51 4.58
C ASN A 204 8.67 -10.58 3.05
N ALA A 205 9.59 -9.98 2.31
CA ALA A 205 9.59 -10.06 0.85
C ALA A 205 9.72 -11.50 0.36
N LEU A 206 10.62 -12.31 0.93
CA LEU A 206 10.79 -13.71 0.55
C LEU A 206 9.53 -14.53 0.83
N VAL A 207 8.91 -14.36 1.99
CA VAL A 207 7.68 -15.08 2.37
C VAL A 207 6.52 -14.71 1.43
N ILE A 208 6.31 -13.41 1.19
CA ILE A 208 5.23 -12.93 0.31
C ILE A 208 5.49 -13.34 -1.15
N ALA A 209 6.73 -13.22 -1.62
CA ALA A 209 7.10 -13.61 -2.98
C ALA A 209 6.91 -15.11 -3.19
N ALA A 210 7.32 -15.95 -2.24
CA ALA A 210 7.12 -17.39 -2.31
C ALA A 210 5.64 -17.75 -2.42
N ALA A 211 4.78 -17.13 -1.58
CA ALA A 211 3.34 -17.31 -1.66
C ALA A 211 2.75 -16.85 -3.00
N GLY A 212 3.17 -15.69 -3.51
CA GLY A 212 2.75 -15.15 -4.80
C GLY A 212 3.14 -16.06 -5.96
N VAL A 213 4.41 -16.49 -6.03
CA VAL A 213 4.93 -17.39 -7.06
C VAL A 213 4.20 -18.73 -7.01
N TYR A 214 3.98 -19.29 -5.83
CA TYR A 214 3.23 -20.53 -5.65
C TYR A 214 1.80 -20.42 -6.25
N LEU A 215 1.09 -19.33 -5.95
CA LEU A 215 -0.26 -19.09 -6.48
C LEU A 215 -0.28 -18.85 -7.99
N ILE A 216 0.72 -18.19 -8.54
CA ILE A 216 0.87 -17.90 -9.97
C ILE A 216 1.19 -19.18 -10.76
N ALA A 217 2.15 -19.97 -10.28
CA ALA A 217 2.62 -21.21 -10.91
C ALA A 217 1.63 -22.37 -10.75
N GLY A 218 0.78 -22.32 -9.71
CA GLY A 218 -0.26 -23.32 -9.48
C GLY A 218 -1.38 -23.34 -10.52
N LYS A 219 -2.21 -24.39 -10.46
CA LYS A 219 -3.46 -24.53 -11.23
C LYS A 219 -4.58 -23.70 -10.60
N THR A 220 -4.37 -22.40 -10.46
CA THR A 220 -5.33 -21.45 -9.88
C THR A 220 -6.12 -20.70 -10.96
N ARG A 221 -7.22 -20.05 -10.54
CA ARG A 221 -8.05 -19.21 -11.43
C ARG A 221 -7.27 -17.97 -11.88
N ARG A 222 -7.57 -17.44 -13.06
CA ARG A 222 -6.91 -16.24 -13.61
C ARG A 222 -6.99 -15.05 -12.64
N THR A 223 -8.14 -14.83 -12.00
CA THR A 223 -8.31 -13.80 -10.96
C THR A 223 -7.36 -13.97 -9.78
N THR A 224 -7.16 -15.21 -9.31
CA THR A 224 -6.20 -15.52 -8.23
C THR A 224 -4.77 -15.16 -8.63
N LYS A 225 -4.38 -15.42 -9.89
CA LYS A 225 -3.03 -15.06 -10.39
C LYS A 225 -2.81 -13.55 -10.39
N TYR A 226 -3.83 -12.78 -10.73
CA TYR A 226 -3.79 -11.31 -10.66
C TYR A 226 -3.72 -10.78 -9.23
N MET A 227 -4.39 -11.41 -8.28
CA MET A 227 -4.21 -11.05 -6.86
C MET A 227 -2.81 -11.42 -6.37
N ALA A 228 -2.28 -12.57 -6.79
CA ALA A 228 -0.93 -12.99 -6.47
C ALA A 228 0.15 -12.06 -7.07
N ALA A 229 -0.12 -11.41 -8.21
CA ALA A 229 0.74 -10.37 -8.75
C ALA A 229 0.87 -9.16 -7.81
N ILE A 230 -0.18 -8.82 -7.05
CA ILE A 230 -0.11 -7.78 -6.01
C ILE A 230 0.87 -8.21 -4.91
N CYS A 231 0.88 -9.50 -4.51
CA CYS A 231 1.85 -10.01 -3.55
C CYS A 231 3.29 -9.85 -4.04
N ILE A 232 3.57 -10.17 -5.30
CA ILE A 232 4.91 -9.97 -5.90
C ILE A 232 5.32 -8.50 -5.86
N TYR A 233 4.39 -7.60 -6.19
CA TYR A 233 4.63 -6.16 -6.09
C TYR A 233 4.93 -5.71 -4.65
N VAL A 234 4.14 -6.15 -3.67
CA VAL A 234 4.37 -5.82 -2.25
C VAL A 234 5.73 -6.35 -1.79
N ALA A 235 6.10 -7.56 -2.20
CA ALA A 235 7.41 -8.12 -1.89
C ALA A 235 8.55 -7.24 -2.44
N LEU A 236 8.46 -6.81 -3.69
CA LEU A 236 9.44 -5.91 -4.30
C LEU A 236 9.47 -4.54 -3.60
N GLY A 237 8.29 -3.99 -3.28
CA GLY A 237 8.16 -2.74 -2.52
C GLY A 237 8.84 -2.83 -1.15
N ASN A 238 8.65 -3.94 -0.43
CA ASN A 238 9.32 -4.17 0.85
C ASN A 238 10.84 -4.20 0.71
N VAL A 239 11.38 -4.90 -0.30
CA VAL A 239 12.83 -4.92 -0.56
C VAL A 239 13.35 -3.51 -0.81
N LEU A 240 12.71 -2.77 -1.71
CA LEU A 240 13.14 -1.41 -2.07
C LEU A 240 13.08 -0.48 -0.86
N PHE A 241 11.99 -0.50 -0.10
CA PHE A 241 11.84 0.33 1.08
C PHE A 241 12.86 -0.04 2.16
N GLY A 242 13.11 -1.33 2.40
CA GLY A 242 14.12 -1.78 3.36
C GLY A 242 15.56 -1.42 2.97
N ILE A 243 15.86 -1.35 1.67
CA ILE A 243 17.14 -0.84 1.17
C ILE A 243 17.24 0.65 1.47
N VAL A 244 16.24 1.45 1.07
CA VAL A 244 16.23 2.91 1.26
C VAL A 244 16.31 3.29 2.74
N MET A 245 15.44 2.74 3.58
CA MET A 245 15.43 3.03 5.02
C MET A 245 16.60 2.40 5.78
N GLY A 246 17.29 1.44 5.16
CA GLY A 246 18.48 0.82 5.74
C GLY A 246 19.78 1.55 5.39
N GLU A 247 19.73 2.52 4.48
CA GLU A 247 20.86 3.38 4.10
C GLU A 247 20.86 4.72 4.84
N THR A 248 19.73 5.10 5.44
CA THR A 248 19.57 6.23 6.38
C THR A 248 20.03 5.85 7.78
#